data_AF-A0A8H6K3D9-F1
#
_entry.id   AF-A0A8H6K3D9-F1
#
_cell.length_a   1.000
_cell.length_b   1.000
_cell.length_c   1.000
_cell.angle_alpha   90.00
_cell.angle_beta   90.00
_cell.angle_gamma   90.00
#
_symmetry.space_group_name_H-M   'P 1'
#
loop_
_entity.id
_entity.type
_entity.pdbx_description
1 polymer ?
#
loop_
_entity_poly.entity_id
_entity_poly.type
_entity_poly.pdbx_seq_one_letter_code
_entity_poly.pdbx_strand_id
1 'polypeptide(L)'
;MMAYLSAGLLACLLAYTLTLSLPDLQEMRKPLPVHSQQAPAIKNTFEHLRKLEDLGPAGDEIWNSEVLPREGGFLWVQANSTENREGWGITMFHALHCLQMVREVFKMAVVPSDHDESHHSQLSHRRSASHSHHVDPKHATHCFSYLYQRKFDAQGRETSWVVNGAGVQHMCRDPQLLWDVVGKSEQNALEKPAWEQGYTVWDPAFAWLPTGTLGWGEDSNPPVRRDINDLVREGGPQLSLFILALEGVQSRPEGAEDSYFQIADPKESGYCVHYGITFPTWHRIYLLHFESVISQAALEIATRYAESDRNEYMRAAKSLRLPYWDWLSNAELPDVVTRENITVNTPEGRKEMANPLFAYRFHAVDRKNGPAPNNEEVKVPQTLRRPGTDGNSNHTAANNFLSQRQPLCVMTENRLRMSRLYNEFARMPSPFDPFDSNIEVLHNAIHNAAGGEGSQLTTTKFAAFDPLFWLHHANLDRVFAFWQVLNPTSMMVEEKERSGELAGLDTGLKPFLRQDRELWTSRQAWDWKALGYTYAGPFGENNQTTERQTMARKMLEQRYWSKFSDEHVVQI
;
A
#
# COMPACT_ATOMS: atom_id res chain seq x y z
N MET A 1 4.80 67.21 50.25
CA MET A 1 5.90 66.28 49.92
C MET A 1 5.40 64.86 50.16
N MET A 2 4.62 64.32 49.21
CA MET A 2 4.17 62.92 49.04
C MET A 2 3.13 62.94 47.90
N ALA A 3 3.62 63.04 46.66
CA ALA A 3 2.82 62.95 45.43
C ALA A 3 3.72 62.59 44.23
N TYR A 4 4.73 61.76 44.45
CA TYR A 4 5.61 61.21 43.41
C TYR A 4 5.98 59.79 43.84
N LEU A 5 5.14 58.80 43.49
CA LEU A 5 5.49 57.37 43.37
C LEU A 5 4.27 56.48 43.02
N SER A 6 3.30 56.95 42.22
CA SER A 6 2.16 56.11 41.80
C SER A 6 1.62 56.40 40.40
N ALA A 7 2.47 56.88 39.48
CA ALA A 7 2.11 57.10 38.07
C ALA A 7 3.13 56.53 37.06
N GLY A 8 4.13 55.76 37.52
CA GLY A 8 5.17 55.16 36.66
C GLY A 8 4.94 53.70 36.26
N LEU A 9 3.95 53.01 36.87
CA LEU A 9 3.71 51.58 36.66
C LEU A 9 2.45 51.25 35.85
N LEU A 10 1.63 52.25 35.51
CA LEU A 10 0.44 52.06 34.67
C LEU A 10 0.65 52.51 33.20
N ALA A 11 1.77 53.18 32.88
CA ALA A 11 2.12 53.59 31.53
C ALA A 11 2.96 52.54 30.76
N CYS A 12 3.53 51.54 31.43
CA CYS A 12 4.26 50.44 30.78
C CYS A 12 3.37 49.25 30.35
N LEU A 13 2.08 49.23 30.72
CA LEU A 13 1.17 48.12 30.41
C LEU A 13 0.09 48.46 29.36
N LEU A 14 0.06 49.68 28.83
CA LEU A 14 -0.93 50.12 27.83
C LEU A 14 -0.32 50.78 26.56
N ALA A 15 1.00 50.67 26.35
CA ALA A 15 1.69 51.25 25.20
C ALA A 15 2.41 50.23 24.31
N TYR A 16 2.01 48.96 24.32
CA TYR A 16 2.52 47.94 23.37
C TYR A 16 1.38 47.11 22.77
N THR A 17 0.39 47.81 22.23
CA THR A 17 -0.49 47.26 21.19
C THR A 17 -0.50 48.25 20.02
N LEU A 18 0.51 48.16 19.14
CA LEU A 18 0.38 48.50 17.72
C LEU A 18 1.60 47.99 16.94
N THR A 19 1.32 46.93 16.17
CA THR A 19 1.88 46.64 14.83
C THR A 19 3.39 46.52 14.70
N LEU A 20 3.94 45.42 15.21
CA LEU A 20 4.86 44.64 14.39
C LEU A 20 4.00 43.64 13.61
N SER A 21 3.77 43.94 12.34
CA SER A 21 3.29 43.00 11.34
C SER A 21 4.23 41.81 11.32
N LEU A 22 3.85 40.76 12.07
CA LEU A 22 4.28 39.40 11.78
C LEU A 22 4.02 39.17 10.29
N PRO A 23 4.97 38.58 9.53
CA PRO A 23 4.65 38.07 8.21
C PRO A 23 3.41 37.19 8.34
N ASP A 24 2.41 37.49 7.53
CA ASP A 24 1.13 36.85 7.52
C ASP A 24 1.31 35.33 7.50
N LEU A 25 0.80 34.62 8.51
CA LEU A 25 0.82 33.15 8.55
C LEU A 25 0.00 32.54 7.38
N GLN A 26 -0.73 33.36 6.62
CA GLN A 26 -1.29 33.00 5.32
C GLN A 26 -0.28 32.93 4.17
N GLU A 27 0.88 33.59 4.23
CA GLU A 27 1.95 33.39 3.23
C GLU A 27 2.67 32.05 3.39
N MET A 28 2.74 31.49 4.61
CA MET A 28 3.23 30.11 4.85
C MET A 28 2.17 29.03 4.57
N ARG A 29 0.91 29.43 4.29
CA ARG A 29 -0.18 28.56 3.81
C ARG A 29 -0.48 28.73 2.32
N LYS A 30 0.32 29.51 1.59
CA LYS A 30 0.31 29.35 0.14
C LYS A 30 0.80 27.92 -0.12
N PRO A 31 0.00 27.05 -0.77
CA PRO A 31 0.57 25.81 -1.27
C PRO A 31 1.82 26.19 -2.05
N LEU A 32 2.93 25.49 -1.81
CA LEU A 32 4.04 25.50 -2.75
C LEU A 32 3.40 25.36 -4.14
N PRO A 33 3.78 26.21 -5.11
CA PRO A 33 3.15 26.20 -6.42
C PRO A 33 3.05 24.76 -6.90
N VAL A 34 1.82 24.39 -7.29
CA VAL A 34 1.45 23.06 -7.76
C VAL A 34 2.50 22.58 -8.76
N HIS A 35 3.42 21.74 -8.31
CA HIS A 35 4.10 20.82 -9.18
C HIS A 35 3.28 19.54 -9.15
N SER A 36 2.23 19.51 -9.97
CA SER A 36 1.53 18.29 -10.40
C SER A 36 2.40 17.44 -11.34
N GLN A 37 3.70 17.41 -11.10
CA GLN A 37 4.63 16.55 -11.77
C GLN A 37 5.15 15.63 -10.69
N GLN A 38 5.29 14.33 -10.98
CA GLN A 38 6.22 13.44 -10.25
C GLN A 38 7.37 14.30 -9.74
N ALA A 39 7.80 14.18 -8.46
CA ALA A 39 9.04 14.84 -8.03
C ALA A 39 10.05 14.60 -9.15
N PRO A 40 10.42 15.64 -9.92
CA PRO A 40 10.81 15.43 -11.30
C PRO A 40 12.01 14.53 -11.25
N ALA A 41 11.97 13.42 -11.98
CA ALA A 41 13.14 12.60 -12.06
C ALA A 41 14.23 13.47 -12.69
N ILE A 42 15.19 13.88 -11.86
CA ILE A 42 16.16 14.87 -12.27
C ILE A 42 17.13 14.10 -13.18
N LYS A 43 17.23 14.55 -14.43
CA LYS A 43 18.31 14.13 -15.30
C LYS A 43 19.59 14.69 -14.72
N ASN A 44 20.30 13.88 -13.95
CA ASN A 44 21.59 14.27 -13.44
C ASN A 44 22.66 13.72 -14.38
N THR A 45 23.45 14.62 -14.95
CA THR A 45 24.63 14.21 -15.72
C THR A 45 25.74 14.05 -14.71
N PHE A 46 26.33 12.87 -14.61
CA PHE A 46 27.38 12.64 -13.63
C PHE A 46 28.60 13.43 -14.05
N GLU A 47 29.13 14.21 -13.13
CA GLU A 47 30.26 15.08 -13.37
C GLU A 47 31.50 14.55 -12.67
N HIS A 48 32.65 15.01 -13.15
CA HIS A 48 33.90 14.74 -12.47
C HIS A 48 34.02 15.68 -11.26
N LEU A 49 33.53 15.21 -10.11
CA LEU A 49 33.55 15.96 -8.85
C LEU A 49 34.95 15.91 -8.20
N ARG A 50 35.94 16.50 -8.87
CA ARG A 50 37.36 16.53 -8.43
C ARG A 50 37.54 17.01 -6.99
N LYS A 51 36.63 17.86 -6.50
CA LYS A 51 36.62 18.36 -5.13
C LYS A 51 36.34 17.26 -4.08
N LEU A 52 35.55 16.23 -4.44
CA LEU A 52 35.29 15.06 -3.59
C LEU A 52 36.39 14.00 -3.71
N GLU A 53 37.26 14.11 -4.70
CA GLU A 53 38.38 13.19 -4.91
C GLU A 53 39.64 13.60 -4.12
N ASP A 54 39.63 14.82 -3.54
CA ASP A 54 40.70 15.31 -2.67
C ASP A 54 40.68 14.57 -1.32
N LEU A 55 41.81 14.02 -0.91
CA LEU A 55 42.02 13.35 0.38
C LEU A 55 42.64 14.28 1.43
N GLY A 56 42.96 15.51 1.06
CA GLY A 56 43.49 16.54 1.96
C GLY A 56 42.40 17.24 2.79
N PRO A 57 42.80 18.18 3.65
CA PRO A 57 41.89 18.90 4.55
C PRO A 57 40.74 19.64 3.85
N ALA A 58 40.99 20.16 2.64
CA ALA A 58 39.95 20.80 1.83
C ALA A 58 38.89 19.80 1.35
N GLY A 59 39.30 18.60 0.93
CA GLY A 59 38.39 17.50 0.64
C GLY A 59 37.60 17.06 1.87
N ASP A 60 38.22 17.00 3.05
CA ASP A 60 37.52 16.63 4.29
C ASP A 60 36.42 17.62 4.65
N GLU A 61 36.68 18.92 4.52
CA GLU A 61 35.68 19.97 4.76
C GLU A 61 34.46 19.81 3.83
N ILE A 62 34.70 19.47 2.56
CA ILE A 62 33.64 19.24 1.58
C ILE A 62 32.86 17.96 1.89
N TRP A 63 33.53 16.87 2.26
CA TRP A 63 32.85 15.64 2.68
C TRP A 63 32.03 15.84 3.96
N ASN A 64 32.51 16.67 4.89
CA ASN A 64 31.78 16.97 6.13
C ASN A 64 30.60 17.93 5.96
N SER A 65 30.60 18.77 4.91
CA SER A 65 29.60 19.83 4.73
C SER A 65 28.63 19.60 3.56
N GLU A 66 29.03 18.86 2.53
CA GLU A 66 28.23 18.65 1.32
C GLU A 66 27.72 17.20 1.15
N VAL A 67 28.32 16.22 1.83
CA VAL A 67 27.93 14.81 1.70
C VAL A 67 26.89 14.39 2.73
N LEU A 68 26.94 14.96 3.94
CA LEU A 68 25.95 14.76 4.99
C LEU A 68 25.42 16.11 5.53
N PRO A 69 24.18 16.15 6.03
CA PRO A 69 23.68 17.23 6.87
C PRO A 69 24.57 17.48 8.10
N ARG A 70 24.46 18.67 8.70
CA ARG A 70 25.39 19.15 9.74
C ARG A 70 25.50 18.23 10.94
N GLU A 71 24.42 17.55 11.27
CA GLU A 71 24.33 16.64 12.41
C GLU A 71 24.32 15.16 11.94
N GLY A 72 24.96 14.86 10.81
CA GLY A 72 25.20 13.49 10.35
C GLY A 72 24.03 12.83 9.58
N GLY A 73 22.98 13.59 9.27
CA GLY A 73 21.86 13.09 8.46
C GLY A 73 20.81 12.31 9.24
N PHE A 74 20.74 12.52 10.56
CA PHE A 74 19.69 11.97 11.41
C PHE A 74 18.45 12.86 11.39
N LEU A 75 17.28 12.24 11.40
CA LEU A 75 16.04 12.90 11.70
C LEU A 75 15.91 13.06 13.22
N TRP A 76 15.96 14.28 13.72
CA TRP A 76 15.90 14.54 15.16
C TRP A 76 14.44 14.64 15.65
N VAL A 77 14.11 13.82 16.65
CA VAL A 77 12.78 13.80 17.28
C VAL A 77 12.87 14.09 18.78
N GLN A 78 11.81 14.64 19.38
CA GLN A 78 11.77 14.96 20.81
C GLN A 78 11.72 13.67 21.65
N ALA A 79 12.61 13.53 22.64
CA ALA A 79 12.55 12.42 23.59
C ALA A 79 11.48 12.70 24.67
N ASN A 80 11.07 11.66 25.42
CA ASN A 80 10.04 11.75 26.47
C ASN A 80 10.39 12.69 27.66
N SER A 81 11.51 13.41 27.63
CA SER A 81 11.86 14.48 28.57
C SER A 81 12.22 15.76 27.81
N THR A 82 11.83 16.91 28.36
CA THR A 82 11.92 18.26 27.76
C THR A 82 13.32 18.75 27.39
N GLU A 83 14.37 17.95 27.61
CA GLU A 83 15.77 18.33 27.38
C GLU A 83 16.56 17.36 26.47
N ASN A 84 15.95 16.28 25.96
CA ASN A 84 16.65 15.32 25.09
C ASN A 84 16.00 15.22 23.70
N ARG A 85 16.82 15.17 22.64
CA ARG A 85 16.42 14.81 21.27
C ARG A 85 17.02 13.44 20.91
N GLU A 86 16.28 12.63 20.17
CA GLU A 86 16.67 11.31 19.68
C GLU A 86 16.93 11.39 18.17
N GLY A 87 18.04 10.82 17.69
CA GLY A 87 18.41 10.85 16.27
C GLY A 87 18.01 9.57 15.56
N TRP A 88 17.21 9.67 14.49
CA TRP A 88 16.70 8.53 13.72
C TRP A 88 17.40 8.43 12.36
N GLY A 89 17.93 7.25 12.05
CA GLY A 89 18.71 7.04 10.83
C GLY A 89 17.84 7.02 9.59
N ILE A 90 18.23 7.78 8.56
CA ILE A 90 17.64 7.72 7.22
C ILE A 90 18.57 6.90 6.33
N THR A 91 18.06 5.85 5.68
CA THR A 91 18.85 4.91 4.86
C THR A 91 19.74 5.60 3.83
N MET A 92 19.25 6.67 3.19
CA MET A 92 20.02 7.47 2.25
C MET A 92 21.25 8.13 2.89
N PHE A 93 21.10 8.74 4.06
CA PHE A 93 22.20 9.39 4.78
C PHE A 93 23.11 8.36 5.46
N HIS A 94 22.57 7.23 5.92
CA HIS A 94 23.36 6.12 6.44
C HIS A 94 24.32 5.55 5.37
N ALA A 95 23.85 5.37 4.14
CA ALA A 95 24.71 4.93 3.03
C ALA A 95 25.85 5.91 2.75
N LEU A 96 25.57 7.22 2.82
CA LEU A 96 26.56 8.28 2.65
C LEU A 96 27.56 8.34 3.81
N HIS A 97 27.08 8.13 5.04
CA HIS A 97 27.92 8.02 6.23
C HIS A 97 28.88 6.84 6.14
N CYS A 98 28.38 5.65 5.74
CA CYS A 98 29.23 4.49 5.50
C CYS A 98 30.25 4.75 4.39
N LEU A 99 29.87 5.44 3.32
CA LEU A 99 30.79 5.83 2.24
C LEU A 99 31.90 6.77 2.75
N GLN A 100 31.56 7.73 3.60
CA GLN A 100 32.52 8.61 4.25
C GLN A 100 33.47 7.84 5.18
N MET A 101 32.96 6.90 5.98
CA MET A 101 33.80 6.03 6.82
C MET A 101 34.79 5.22 5.98
N VAL A 102 34.34 4.66 4.85
CA VAL A 102 35.21 3.91 3.93
C VAL A 102 36.28 4.83 3.32
N ARG A 103 35.95 6.08 2.98
CA ARG A 103 36.92 7.09 2.54
C ARG A 103 37.97 7.37 3.62
N GLU A 104 37.58 7.55 4.88
CA GLU A 104 38.53 7.82 5.97
C GLU A 104 39.48 6.64 6.23
N VAL A 105 38.93 5.41 6.25
CA VAL A 105 39.76 4.20 6.38
C VAL A 105 40.72 4.07 5.20
N PHE A 106 40.26 4.38 3.99
CA PHE A 106 41.11 4.39 2.80
C PHE A 106 42.23 5.43 2.91
N LYS A 107 41.89 6.67 3.31
CA LYS A 107 42.85 7.76 3.52
C LYS A 107 43.92 7.39 4.54
N MET A 108 43.55 6.79 5.67
CA MET A 108 44.50 6.30 6.67
C MET A 108 45.47 5.23 6.12
N ALA A 109 45.05 4.47 5.11
CA ALA A 109 45.87 3.44 4.50
C ALA A 109 46.81 3.97 3.39
N VAL A 110 46.53 5.13 2.79
CA VAL A 110 47.26 5.63 1.60
C VAL A 110 47.92 7.00 1.76
N VAL A 111 47.55 7.79 2.77
CA VAL A 111 48.16 9.09 3.08
C VAL A 111 49.13 8.93 4.26
N PRO A 112 50.44 9.13 4.08
CA PRO A 112 51.40 9.08 5.20
C PRO A 112 51.08 10.17 6.23
N SER A 113 50.97 9.80 7.50
CA SER A 113 50.75 10.74 8.60
C SER A 113 52.04 11.48 8.96
N ASP A 114 52.08 12.81 8.80
CA ASP A 114 53.16 13.68 9.28
C ASP A 114 53.08 13.96 10.81
N HIS A 115 52.77 12.94 11.62
CA HIS A 115 52.80 13.06 13.07
C HIS A 115 53.50 11.87 13.73
N ASP A 116 54.77 12.14 14.05
CA ASP A 116 55.57 11.80 15.22
C ASP A 116 55.38 10.46 15.96
N GLU A 117 56.55 9.91 16.27
CA GLU A 117 56.82 8.64 16.94
C GLU A 117 56.24 8.58 18.36
N SER A 118 55.54 7.49 18.70
CA SER A 118 55.86 6.67 19.89
C SER A 118 54.82 5.59 20.18
N HIS A 119 55.34 4.43 20.59
CA HIS A 119 54.66 3.26 21.17
C HIS A 119 54.06 2.21 20.22
N HIS A 120 54.98 1.38 19.71
CA HIS A 120 54.73 -0.03 19.44
C HIS A 120 54.23 -0.80 20.67
N SER A 121 53.16 -1.57 20.52
CA SER A 121 53.13 -2.95 21.04
C SER A 121 52.24 -3.86 20.20
N GLN A 122 52.92 -4.66 19.38
CA GLN A 122 52.64 -6.06 19.04
C GLN A 122 51.21 -6.46 18.62
N LEU A 123 51.08 -6.80 17.33
CA LEU A 123 50.76 -8.17 16.91
C LEU A 123 51.15 -8.34 15.43
N SER A 124 52.18 -9.15 15.23
CA SER A 124 52.80 -9.42 13.95
C SER A 124 52.22 -10.67 13.27
N HIS A 125 52.15 -10.61 11.94
CA HIS A 125 52.24 -11.71 10.96
C HIS A 125 50.97 -12.53 10.64
N ARG A 126 50.43 -12.27 9.43
CA ARG A 126 50.51 -13.22 8.30
C ARG A 126 50.55 -12.46 6.97
N ARG A 127 51.74 -12.36 6.37
CA ARG A 127 51.89 -12.03 4.94
C ARG A 127 51.63 -13.31 4.15
N SER A 128 50.55 -13.32 3.38
CA SER A 128 50.43 -14.18 2.21
C SER A 128 50.63 -13.29 0.98
N ALA A 129 51.62 -13.64 0.17
CA ALA A 129 51.89 -13.02 -1.11
C ALA A 129 50.94 -13.62 -2.15
N SER A 130 49.92 -12.86 -2.56
CA SER A 130 49.19 -13.05 -3.82
C SER A 130 48.23 -11.87 -4.03
N HIS A 131 48.38 -11.17 -5.16
CA HIS A 131 47.59 -10.02 -5.65
C HIS A 131 47.98 -8.62 -5.13
N SER A 132 49.08 -8.10 -5.70
CA SER A 132 49.30 -6.67 -5.86
C SER A 132 48.33 -6.09 -6.91
N HIS A 133 47.07 -5.88 -6.53
CA HIS A 133 46.30 -4.78 -7.12
C HIS A 133 46.66 -3.54 -6.31
N HIS A 134 47.65 -2.79 -6.76
CA HIS A 134 47.83 -1.42 -6.27
C HIS A 134 46.53 -0.68 -6.55
N VAL A 135 45.72 -0.48 -5.52
CA VAL A 135 44.57 0.41 -5.60
C VAL A 135 45.15 1.79 -5.81
N ASP A 136 45.12 2.29 -7.04
CA ASP A 136 45.53 3.65 -7.36
C ASP A 136 44.66 4.61 -6.51
N PRO A 137 45.27 5.41 -5.61
CA PRO A 137 44.52 6.36 -4.79
C PRO A 137 43.61 7.27 -5.62
N LYS A 138 44.02 7.63 -6.85
CA LYS A 138 43.19 8.42 -7.76
C LYS A 138 41.98 7.64 -8.26
N HIS A 139 42.13 6.33 -8.49
CA HIS A 139 41.03 5.48 -8.91
C HIS A 139 40.02 5.26 -7.79
N ALA A 140 40.49 5.04 -6.56
CA ALA A 140 39.60 4.86 -5.40
C ALA A 140 38.84 6.15 -5.05
N THR A 141 39.50 7.31 -5.07
CA THR A 141 38.84 8.59 -4.81
C THR A 141 37.86 8.97 -5.90
N HIS A 142 38.19 8.68 -7.17
CA HIS A 142 37.25 8.77 -8.27
C HIS A 142 36.02 7.88 -8.04
N CYS A 143 36.21 6.63 -7.63
CA CYS A 143 35.12 5.71 -7.29
C CYS A 143 34.25 6.21 -6.13
N PHE A 144 34.82 6.82 -5.09
CA PHE A 144 34.02 7.40 -4.00
C PHE A 144 33.19 8.60 -4.47
N SER A 145 33.77 9.48 -5.29
CA SER A 145 33.03 10.59 -5.90
C SER A 145 31.91 10.12 -6.84
N TYR A 146 32.11 8.98 -7.51
CA TYR A 146 31.13 8.36 -8.37
C TYR A 146 30.00 7.68 -7.58
N LEU A 147 30.34 6.94 -6.52
CA LEU A 147 29.37 6.31 -5.61
C LEU A 147 28.50 7.34 -4.88
N TYR A 148 29.04 8.52 -4.58
CA TYR A 148 28.25 9.65 -4.08
C TYR A 148 27.15 10.07 -5.07
N GLN A 149 27.45 10.08 -6.37
CA GLN A 149 26.52 10.50 -7.43
C GLN A 149 25.52 9.39 -7.82
N ARG A 150 25.88 8.11 -7.65
CA ARG A 150 25.07 6.95 -8.04
C ARG A 150 23.89 6.67 -7.08
N LYS A 151 22.92 7.58 -7.04
CA LYS A 151 21.62 7.34 -6.38
C LYS A 151 20.58 6.87 -7.41
N PHE A 152 20.18 5.60 -7.29
CA PHE A 152 19.15 4.86 -8.06
C PHE A 152 19.36 4.81 -9.58
N ASP A 153 19.60 3.61 -10.11
CA ASP A 153 19.51 3.31 -11.55
C ASP A 153 18.67 2.04 -11.74
N ALA A 154 17.77 2.09 -12.71
CA ALA A 154 16.83 1.03 -13.08
C ALA A 154 17.13 0.41 -14.46
N GLN A 155 18.19 0.78 -15.18
CA GLN A 155 18.49 0.13 -16.46
C GLN A 155 19.98 -0.08 -16.70
N GLY A 156 20.43 -1.32 -16.51
CA GLY A 156 21.73 -1.77 -16.98
C GLY A 156 21.82 -1.76 -18.50
N ARG A 157 22.83 -1.06 -19.02
CA ARG A 157 23.51 -1.44 -20.26
C ARG A 157 25.01 -1.34 -20.04
N GLU A 158 25.68 -2.48 -20.16
CA GLU A 158 27.14 -2.56 -20.27
C GLU A 158 27.61 -1.77 -21.49
N THR A 159 28.65 -0.96 -21.33
CA THR A 159 29.74 -0.88 -22.31
C THR A 159 31.06 -0.51 -21.62
N SER A 160 32.10 -1.29 -21.93
CA SER A 160 33.53 -0.93 -21.92
C SER A 160 34.29 -0.83 -20.58
N TRP A 161 35.49 -1.42 -20.56
CA TRP A 161 36.41 -1.60 -19.42
C TRP A 161 37.17 -0.33 -19.00
N VAL A 162 36.46 0.79 -18.84
CA VAL A 162 36.92 1.98 -18.11
C VAL A 162 35.75 2.45 -17.26
N VAL A 163 35.82 2.28 -15.93
CA VAL A 163 34.78 2.78 -15.02
C VAL A 163 34.94 4.29 -14.89
N ASN A 164 34.36 5.05 -15.82
CA ASN A 164 34.13 6.48 -15.64
C ASN A 164 32.73 6.84 -16.14
N GLY A 165 31.75 6.93 -15.23
CA GLY A 165 30.39 7.34 -15.61
C GLY A 165 30.24 8.86 -15.78
N ALA A 166 31.33 9.62 -15.91
CA ALA A 166 31.26 11.04 -16.22
C ALA A 166 30.63 11.27 -17.60
N GLY A 167 29.62 12.14 -17.68
CA GLY A 167 28.82 12.36 -18.87
C GLY A 167 27.66 11.37 -19.06
N VAL A 168 27.53 10.34 -18.21
CA VAL A 168 26.37 9.45 -18.20
C VAL A 168 25.20 10.16 -17.51
N GLN A 169 24.05 10.15 -18.16
CA GLN A 169 22.82 10.70 -17.60
C GLN A 169 22.06 9.62 -16.84
N HIS A 170 21.81 9.85 -15.56
CA HIS A 170 20.95 9.02 -14.73
C HIS A 170 19.65 9.76 -14.42
N MET A 171 18.59 8.98 -14.18
CA MET A 171 17.28 9.47 -13.81
C MET A 171 17.07 9.21 -12.32
N CYS A 172 17.34 10.22 -11.49
CA CYS A 172 17.34 10.10 -10.03
C CYS A 172 16.08 10.74 -9.43
N ARG A 173 15.64 10.26 -8.26
CA ARG A 173 14.66 11.00 -7.45
C ARG A 173 15.33 12.20 -6.79
N ASP A 174 14.62 13.33 -6.72
CA ASP A 174 15.09 14.54 -6.06
C ASP A 174 15.28 14.33 -4.54
N PRO A 175 16.52 14.40 -4.00
CA PRO A 175 16.76 14.21 -2.58
C PRO A 175 16.47 15.47 -1.74
N GLN A 176 16.13 16.62 -2.35
CA GLN A 176 16.02 17.91 -1.67
C GLN A 176 15.04 17.87 -0.49
N LEU A 177 13.94 17.14 -0.61
CA LEU A 177 12.97 16.99 0.49
C LEU A 177 13.60 16.35 1.73
N LEU A 178 14.43 15.31 1.56
CA LEU A 178 15.10 14.64 2.69
C LEU A 178 16.12 15.56 3.36
N TRP A 179 16.83 16.36 2.56
CA TRP A 179 17.73 17.39 3.06
C TRP A 179 16.99 18.48 3.85
N ASP A 180 15.87 18.97 3.32
CA ASP A 180 15.08 20.01 3.95
C ASP A 180 14.45 19.52 5.26
N VAL A 181 13.93 18.30 5.28
CA VAL A 181 13.29 17.71 6.46
C VAL A 181 14.31 17.43 7.56
N VAL A 182 15.48 16.86 7.22
CA VAL A 182 16.56 16.66 8.19
C VAL A 182 17.07 17.99 8.70
N GLY A 183 17.40 18.95 7.83
CA GLY A 183 17.90 20.26 8.23
C GLY A 183 16.92 21.04 9.13
N LYS A 184 15.61 20.88 8.92
CA LYS A 184 14.59 21.42 9.84
C LYS A 184 14.61 20.71 11.19
N SER A 185 14.74 19.39 11.21
CA SER A 185 14.82 18.61 12.45
C SER A 185 16.06 18.94 13.29
N GLU A 186 17.19 19.25 12.64
CA GLU A 186 18.42 19.70 13.31
C GLU A 186 18.23 21.01 14.08
N GLN A 187 17.39 21.91 13.56
CA GLN A 187 17.06 23.19 14.18
C GLN A 187 16.01 23.05 15.27
N ASN A 188 14.94 22.29 14.99
CA ASN A 188 13.86 22.02 15.93
C ASN A 188 13.49 20.55 15.84
N ALA A 189 13.75 19.79 16.91
CA ALA A 189 13.40 18.38 16.96
C ALA A 189 11.89 18.20 16.73
N LEU A 190 11.54 17.29 15.83
CA LEU A 190 10.15 16.99 15.50
C LEU A 190 9.47 16.33 16.70
N GLU A 191 8.20 16.64 16.96
CA GLU A 191 7.45 15.93 17.99
C GLU A 191 7.46 14.43 17.67
N LYS A 192 7.82 13.59 18.66
CA LYS A 192 7.89 12.14 18.50
C LYS A 192 6.47 11.59 18.31
N PRO A 193 6.12 11.13 17.10
CA PRO A 193 4.83 10.48 16.90
C PRO A 193 4.87 9.09 17.54
N ALA A 194 3.71 8.58 17.94
CA ALA A 194 3.59 7.27 18.57
C ALA A 194 3.79 6.16 17.53
N TRP A 195 5.04 5.83 17.19
CA TRP A 195 5.35 4.80 16.19
C TRP A 195 5.84 3.49 16.84
N GLU A 196 5.46 2.36 16.25
CA GLU A 196 6.01 1.01 16.48
C GLU A 196 6.85 0.55 15.25
N GLN A 197 7.63 -0.53 15.42
CA GLN A 197 8.41 -1.14 14.34
C GLN A 197 7.49 -1.55 13.16
N GLY A 198 7.71 -0.98 11.97
CA GLY A 198 6.86 -1.20 10.78
C GLY A 198 6.07 0.04 10.30
N TYR A 199 6.29 1.20 10.91
CA TYR A 199 5.63 2.44 10.49
C TYR A 199 6.17 2.98 9.15
N THR A 200 5.26 3.35 8.24
CA THR A 200 5.56 3.87 6.89
C THR A 200 5.43 5.40 6.84
N VAL A 201 6.39 6.09 6.19
CA VAL A 201 6.31 7.55 5.99
C VAL A 201 5.33 7.83 4.85
N TRP A 202 4.14 8.30 5.20
CA TRP A 202 3.10 8.63 4.21
C TRP A 202 3.45 9.92 3.45
N ASP A 203 3.65 9.80 2.14
CA ASP A 203 3.77 10.92 1.22
C ASP A 203 2.49 11.02 0.37
N PRO A 204 1.75 12.16 0.44
CA PRO A 204 0.56 12.41 -0.39
C PRO A 204 0.79 12.30 -1.90
N ALA A 205 2.04 12.32 -2.37
CA ALA A 205 2.38 12.09 -3.78
C ALA A 205 2.13 10.65 -4.24
N PHE A 206 2.07 9.67 -3.32
CA PHE A 206 1.79 8.26 -3.63
C PHE A 206 0.39 7.81 -3.21
N ALA A 207 -0.48 8.76 -2.87
CA ALA A 207 -1.84 8.46 -2.48
C ALA A 207 -2.74 8.11 -3.67
N TRP A 208 -3.59 7.12 -3.47
CA TRP A 208 -4.62 6.76 -4.43
C TRP A 208 -5.82 7.69 -4.32
N LEU A 209 -6.46 7.99 -5.45
CA LEU A 209 -7.66 8.81 -5.51
C LEU A 209 -8.85 7.95 -5.97
N PRO A 210 -9.47 7.14 -5.09
CA PRO A 210 -10.71 6.46 -5.43
C PRO A 210 -11.78 7.53 -5.72
N THR A 211 -12.05 7.76 -7.00
CA THR A 211 -13.27 8.43 -7.41
C THR A 211 -14.35 7.36 -7.41
N GLY A 212 -15.46 7.56 -6.71
CA GLY A 212 -16.61 6.65 -6.79
C GLY A 212 -16.90 6.23 -8.24
N THR A 213 -17.45 5.04 -8.44
CA THR A 213 -17.52 4.43 -9.77
C THR A 213 -18.17 5.34 -10.81
N LEU A 214 -17.39 5.68 -11.85
CA LEU A 214 -17.78 6.60 -12.91
C LEU A 214 -19.04 6.11 -13.64
N GLY A 215 -19.94 7.04 -13.98
CA GLY A 215 -21.04 6.78 -14.93
C GLY A 215 -22.39 6.41 -14.34
N TRP A 216 -22.60 6.60 -13.04
CA TRP A 216 -23.92 6.55 -12.42
C TRP A 216 -24.51 7.97 -12.28
N GLY A 217 -25.80 8.13 -12.58
CA GLY A 217 -26.54 9.36 -12.34
C GLY A 217 -27.09 9.38 -10.92
N GLU A 218 -26.96 10.50 -10.22
CA GLU A 218 -27.31 10.71 -8.81
C GLU A 218 -28.76 10.32 -8.44
N ASP A 219 -29.65 10.15 -9.43
CA ASP A 219 -31.09 9.91 -9.26
C ASP A 219 -31.55 8.43 -9.37
N SER A 220 -30.64 7.44 -9.48
CA SER A 220 -31.00 6.02 -9.70
C SER A 220 -30.38 5.10 -8.63
N ASN A 221 -30.81 3.85 -8.41
CA ASN A 221 -30.05 2.99 -7.48
C ASN A 221 -28.63 2.72 -8.00
N PRO A 222 -27.59 2.68 -7.14
CA PRO A 222 -26.23 2.35 -7.59
C PRO A 222 -26.18 0.94 -8.20
N PRO A 223 -25.33 0.68 -9.21
CA PRO A 223 -25.19 -0.64 -9.83
C PRO A 223 -24.74 -1.72 -8.84
N VAL A 224 -25.12 -2.96 -9.15
CA VAL A 224 -24.93 -4.12 -8.28
C VAL A 224 -23.57 -4.77 -8.52
N ARG A 225 -22.79 -4.99 -7.46
CA ARG A 225 -21.71 -6.01 -7.44
C ARG A 225 -22.36 -7.39 -7.54
N ARG A 226 -22.04 -8.13 -8.59
CA ARG A 226 -22.70 -9.39 -8.95
C ARG A 226 -21.87 -10.60 -8.51
N ASP A 227 -22.53 -11.73 -8.26
CA ASP A 227 -21.83 -13.01 -8.07
C ASP A 227 -21.06 -13.34 -9.36
N ILE A 228 -19.77 -13.67 -9.24
CA ILE A 228 -18.93 -14.02 -10.38
C ILE A 228 -19.48 -15.22 -11.16
N ASN A 229 -20.11 -16.19 -10.48
CA ASN A 229 -20.68 -17.36 -11.14
C ASN A 229 -21.93 -16.98 -11.97
N ASP A 230 -22.71 -16.01 -11.50
CA ASP A 230 -23.87 -15.49 -12.25
C ASP A 230 -23.38 -14.69 -13.47
N LEU A 231 -22.38 -13.84 -13.28
CA LEU A 231 -21.78 -13.05 -14.36
C LEU A 231 -21.19 -13.94 -15.46
N VAL A 232 -20.51 -15.03 -15.08
CA VAL A 232 -19.93 -15.99 -16.02
C VAL A 232 -21.01 -16.81 -16.74
N ARG A 233 -22.04 -17.26 -16.01
CA ARG A 233 -23.14 -18.04 -16.58
C ARG A 233 -23.94 -17.26 -17.62
N GLU A 234 -24.17 -15.97 -17.37
CA GLU A 234 -24.87 -15.08 -18.30
C GLU A 234 -24.00 -14.62 -19.47
N GLY A 235 -22.69 -14.47 -19.24
CA GLY A 235 -21.76 -13.99 -20.26
C GLY A 235 -22.02 -12.54 -20.65
N GLY A 236 -21.87 -12.26 -21.95
CA GLY A 236 -22.21 -10.96 -22.52
C GLY A 236 -21.24 -9.81 -22.22
N PRO A 237 -21.70 -8.56 -22.40
CA PRO A 237 -20.83 -7.38 -22.35
C PRO A 237 -20.15 -7.13 -21.00
N GLN A 238 -20.83 -7.31 -19.87
CA GLN A 238 -20.23 -7.07 -18.54
C GLN A 238 -19.10 -8.07 -18.23
N LEU A 239 -19.29 -9.37 -18.52
CA LEU A 239 -18.23 -10.37 -18.37
C LEU A 239 -17.05 -10.03 -19.29
N SER A 240 -17.34 -9.74 -20.56
CA SER A 240 -16.30 -9.45 -21.55
C SER A 240 -15.47 -8.23 -21.14
N LEU A 241 -16.12 -7.14 -20.71
CA LEU A 241 -15.44 -5.94 -20.25
C LEU A 241 -14.65 -6.16 -18.96
N PHE A 242 -15.18 -6.91 -18.00
CA PHE A 242 -14.44 -7.22 -16.77
C PHE A 242 -13.15 -7.99 -17.05
N ILE A 243 -13.22 -9.02 -17.89
CA ILE A 243 -12.07 -9.85 -18.26
C ILE A 243 -11.04 -9.03 -19.05
N LEU A 244 -11.49 -8.25 -20.04
CA LEU A 244 -10.60 -7.41 -20.85
C LEU A 244 -9.97 -6.27 -20.04
N ALA A 245 -10.73 -5.66 -19.12
CA ALA A 245 -10.22 -4.62 -18.23
C ALA A 245 -9.19 -5.19 -17.26
N LEU A 246 -9.46 -6.35 -16.66
CA LEU A 246 -8.52 -7.00 -15.74
C LEU A 246 -7.22 -7.39 -16.45
N GLU A 247 -7.29 -7.99 -17.64
CA GLU A 247 -6.10 -8.31 -18.44
C GLU A 247 -5.34 -7.04 -18.87
N GLY A 248 -6.05 -5.99 -19.29
CA GLY A 248 -5.46 -4.71 -19.64
C GLY A 248 -4.75 -4.03 -18.48
N VAL A 249 -5.30 -4.12 -17.26
CA VAL A 249 -4.69 -3.56 -16.04
C VAL A 249 -3.52 -4.42 -15.55
N GLN A 250 -3.60 -5.75 -15.70
CA GLN A 250 -2.50 -6.68 -15.39
C GLN A 250 -1.31 -6.49 -16.33
N SER A 251 -1.53 -6.21 -17.61
CA SER A 251 -0.49 -6.03 -18.62
C SER A 251 0.22 -4.67 -18.59
N ARG A 252 -0.25 -3.72 -17.77
CA ARG A 252 0.43 -2.42 -17.59
C ARG A 252 1.86 -2.62 -17.04
N PRO A 253 2.80 -1.72 -17.39
CA PRO A 253 4.13 -1.76 -16.78
C PRO A 253 4.05 -1.73 -15.26
N GLU A 254 4.77 -2.61 -14.57
CA GLU A 254 4.67 -2.78 -13.10
C GLU A 254 5.04 -1.51 -12.32
N GLY A 255 5.72 -0.54 -12.93
CA GLY A 255 6.02 0.76 -12.32
C GLY A 255 4.93 1.83 -12.48
N ALA A 256 3.88 1.57 -13.28
CA ALA A 256 2.77 2.51 -13.47
C ALA A 256 1.85 2.48 -12.25
N GLU A 257 1.46 3.65 -11.73
CA GLU A 257 0.68 3.79 -10.48
C GLU A 257 -0.68 3.09 -10.52
N ASP A 258 -1.26 2.97 -11.71
CA ASP A 258 -2.54 2.31 -11.97
C ASP A 258 -2.38 0.89 -12.52
N SER A 259 -1.18 0.30 -12.46
CA SER A 259 -0.95 -1.10 -12.81
C SER A 259 -1.50 -2.03 -11.73
N TYR A 260 -1.87 -3.25 -12.13
CA TYR A 260 -2.25 -4.29 -11.17
C TYR A 260 -1.18 -4.51 -10.11
N PHE A 261 0.10 -4.48 -10.50
CA PHE A 261 1.23 -4.64 -9.58
C PHE A 261 1.23 -3.57 -8.49
N GLN A 262 1.18 -2.28 -8.87
CA GLN A 262 1.21 -1.20 -7.88
C GLN A 262 -0.04 -1.17 -7.01
N ILE A 263 -1.20 -1.56 -7.56
CA ILE A 263 -2.43 -1.64 -6.77
C ILE A 263 -2.35 -2.80 -5.77
N ALA A 264 -1.84 -3.97 -6.19
CA ALA A 264 -1.69 -5.15 -5.35
C ALA A 264 -0.56 -5.02 -4.30
N ASP A 265 0.49 -4.27 -4.61
CA ASP A 265 1.58 -3.90 -3.71
C ASP A 265 1.47 -2.41 -3.34
N PRO A 266 0.57 -2.05 -2.41
CA PRO A 266 0.60 -0.72 -1.82
C PRO A 266 2.00 -0.53 -1.23
N LYS A 267 2.86 0.22 -1.94
CA LYS A 267 4.30 0.34 -1.65
C LYS A 267 4.52 0.45 -0.15
N GLU A 268 5.29 -0.50 0.38
CA GLU A 268 5.41 -0.79 1.81
C GLU A 268 4.20 -1.56 2.33
N SER A 269 4.35 -2.89 2.41
CA SER A 269 3.40 -3.94 2.82
C SER A 269 2.76 -3.77 4.22
N GLY A 270 2.30 -2.57 4.56
CA GLY A 270 1.90 -2.11 5.89
C GLY A 270 0.69 -1.18 5.87
N TYR A 271 0.12 -0.84 4.71
CA TYR A 271 -1.13 -0.07 4.69
C TYR A 271 -2.37 -0.91 5.00
N CYS A 272 -2.38 -2.21 4.63
CA CYS A 272 -3.53 -3.06 4.87
C CYS A 272 -3.77 -3.25 6.38
N VAL A 273 -4.86 -2.69 6.88
CA VAL A 273 -5.23 -2.83 8.29
C VAL A 273 -5.72 -4.25 8.54
N HIS A 274 -5.08 -4.94 9.48
CA HIS A 274 -5.47 -6.24 10.03
C HIS A 274 -5.42 -6.15 11.56
N TYR A 275 -6.19 -6.99 12.25
CA TYR A 275 -6.34 -7.01 13.71
C TYR A 275 -6.93 -5.73 14.31
N GLY A 276 -7.55 -4.88 13.49
CA GLY A 276 -8.05 -3.57 13.90
C GLY A 276 -9.47 -3.27 13.44
N ILE A 277 -10.15 -2.37 14.13
CA ILE A 277 -11.58 -2.08 13.87
C ILE A 277 -11.81 -1.41 12.52
N THR A 278 -10.80 -0.78 11.93
CA THR A 278 -10.89 -0.21 10.59
C THR A 278 -10.68 -1.23 9.47
N PHE A 279 -10.48 -2.53 9.79
CA PHE A 279 -10.31 -3.60 8.81
C PHE A 279 -11.42 -3.63 7.73
N PRO A 280 -12.73 -3.64 8.06
CA PRO A 280 -13.78 -3.69 7.03
C PRO A 280 -13.83 -2.42 6.17
N THR A 281 -13.63 -1.24 6.77
CA THR A 281 -13.75 0.04 6.06
C THR A 281 -12.53 0.34 5.20
N TRP A 282 -11.33 -0.03 5.65
CA TRP A 282 -10.10 0.06 4.86
C TRP A 282 -10.21 -0.80 3.60
N HIS A 283 -10.57 -2.08 3.74
CA HIS A 283 -10.72 -2.99 2.61
C HIS A 283 -11.85 -2.55 1.66
N ARG A 284 -12.93 -1.95 2.18
CA ARG A 284 -13.99 -1.36 1.33
C ARG A 284 -13.46 -0.27 0.40
N ILE A 285 -12.65 0.66 0.91
CA ILE A 285 -12.04 1.71 0.07
C ILE A 285 -10.96 1.13 -0.85
N TYR A 286 -10.25 0.08 -0.42
CA TYR A 286 -9.31 -0.63 -1.28
C TYR A 286 -9.98 -1.28 -2.49
N LEU A 287 -11.12 -1.96 -2.27
CA LEU A 287 -11.94 -2.49 -3.35
C LEU A 287 -12.47 -1.38 -4.25
N LEU A 288 -12.87 -0.23 -3.70
CA LEU A 288 -13.32 0.92 -4.48
C LEU A 288 -12.20 1.45 -5.39
N HIS A 289 -10.96 1.52 -4.89
CA HIS A 289 -9.82 1.92 -5.70
C HIS A 289 -9.61 0.96 -6.88
N PHE A 290 -9.50 -0.34 -6.61
CA PHE A 290 -9.35 -1.35 -7.65
C PHE A 290 -10.51 -1.33 -8.67
N GLU A 291 -11.75 -1.25 -8.17
CA GLU A 291 -12.94 -1.15 -9.01
C GLU A 291 -12.92 0.10 -9.89
N SER A 292 -12.46 1.26 -9.40
CA SER A 292 -12.37 2.49 -10.19
C SER A 292 -11.42 2.35 -11.39
N VAL A 293 -10.27 1.69 -11.21
CA VAL A 293 -9.28 1.43 -12.26
C VAL A 293 -9.84 0.46 -13.30
N ILE A 294 -10.49 -0.62 -12.85
CA ILE A 294 -11.15 -1.59 -13.73
C ILE A 294 -12.30 -0.94 -14.51
N SER A 295 -13.13 -0.13 -13.86
CA SER A 295 -14.24 0.59 -14.51
C SER A 295 -13.75 1.59 -15.55
N GLN A 296 -12.66 2.30 -15.28
CA GLN A 296 -12.05 3.21 -16.26
C GLN A 296 -11.54 2.44 -17.49
N ALA A 297 -10.78 1.37 -17.26
CA ALA A 297 -10.31 0.51 -18.36
C ALA A 297 -11.48 -0.07 -19.17
N ALA A 298 -12.56 -0.52 -18.50
CA ALA A 298 -13.76 -1.03 -19.16
C ALA A 298 -14.46 0.03 -20.02
N LEU A 299 -14.56 1.29 -19.55
CA LEU A 299 -15.11 2.40 -20.33
C LEU A 299 -14.28 2.68 -21.58
N GLU A 300 -12.95 2.71 -21.45
CA GLU A 300 -12.03 2.88 -22.58
C GLU A 300 -12.17 1.74 -23.60
N ILE A 301 -12.20 0.49 -23.13
CA ILE A 301 -12.41 -0.69 -23.98
C ILE A 301 -13.75 -0.61 -24.72
N ALA A 302 -14.83 -0.22 -24.03
CA ALA A 302 -16.17 -0.12 -24.59
C ALA A 302 -16.24 0.85 -25.79
N THR A 303 -15.43 1.92 -25.80
CA THR A 303 -15.37 2.86 -26.95
C THR A 303 -14.82 2.25 -28.23
N ARG A 304 -14.10 1.12 -28.13
CA ARG A 304 -13.43 0.47 -29.28
C ARG A 304 -14.34 -0.50 -30.03
N TYR A 305 -15.46 -0.91 -29.46
CA TYR A 305 -16.43 -1.78 -30.15
C TYR A 305 -17.02 -1.08 -31.38
N ALA A 306 -17.42 -1.89 -32.37
CA ALA A 306 -18.12 -1.43 -33.56
C ALA A 306 -19.37 -0.62 -33.21
N GLU A 307 -19.78 0.30 -34.08
CA GLU A 307 -20.91 1.20 -33.83
C GLU A 307 -22.22 0.45 -33.50
N SER A 308 -22.42 -0.74 -34.08
CA SER A 308 -23.59 -1.59 -33.82
C SER A 308 -23.70 -2.02 -32.35
N ASP A 309 -22.57 -2.23 -31.68
CA ASP A 309 -22.51 -2.85 -30.35
C ASP A 309 -22.10 -1.83 -29.28
N ARG A 310 -21.46 -0.73 -29.67
CA ARG A 310 -20.88 0.27 -28.77
C ARG A 310 -21.86 0.76 -27.71
N ASN A 311 -23.12 1.02 -28.07
CA ASN A 311 -24.13 1.49 -27.11
C ASN A 311 -24.46 0.46 -26.02
N GLU A 312 -24.37 -0.83 -26.33
CA GLU A 312 -24.57 -1.90 -25.35
C GLU A 312 -23.37 -2.00 -24.41
N TYR A 313 -22.15 -2.03 -24.97
CA TYR A 313 -20.92 -2.10 -24.18
C TYR A 313 -20.69 -0.85 -23.33
N MET A 314 -21.01 0.34 -23.82
CA MET A 314 -20.93 1.57 -23.02
C MET A 314 -21.92 1.56 -21.84
N ARG A 315 -23.12 0.99 -22.01
CA ARG A 315 -24.07 0.81 -20.90
C ARG A 315 -23.55 -0.23 -19.90
N ALA A 316 -23.00 -1.34 -20.39
CA ALA A 316 -22.43 -2.38 -19.56
C ALA A 316 -21.21 -1.90 -18.76
N ALA A 317 -20.34 -1.08 -19.36
CA ALA A 317 -19.18 -0.48 -18.69
C ALA A 317 -19.60 0.45 -17.54
N LYS A 318 -20.62 1.29 -17.76
CA LYS A 318 -21.16 2.21 -16.73
C LYS A 318 -21.78 1.47 -15.54
N SER A 319 -22.39 0.31 -15.77
CA SER A 319 -23.02 -0.51 -14.74
C SER A 319 -22.11 -1.62 -14.18
N LEU A 320 -20.91 -1.80 -14.72
CA LEU A 320 -19.95 -2.80 -14.25
C LEU A 320 -19.46 -2.43 -12.85
N ARG A 321 -19.47 -3.41 -11.95
CA ARG A 321 -18.92 -3.34 -10.59
C ARG A 321 -18.11 -4.60 -10.32
N LEU A 322 -17.21 -4.56 -9.34
CA LEU A 322 -16.35 -5.70 -8.99
C LEU A 322 -17.22 -6.91 -8.58
N PRO A 323 -17.12 -8.05 -9.27
CA PRO A 323 -17.88 -9.23 -8.89
C PRO A 323 -17.37 -9.83 -7.56
N TYR A 324 -18.23 -10.54 -6.86
CA TYR A 324 -17.92 -11.21 -5.60
C TYR A 324 -18.00 -12.74 -5.74
N TRP A 325 -17.22 -13.45 -4.92
CA TRP A 325 -17.29 -14.91 -4.78
C TRP A 325 -18.12 -15.30 -3.55
N ASP A 326 -19.34 -15.83 -3.76
CA ASP A 326 -20.30 -16.18 -2.70
C ASP A 326 -19.94 -17.48 -1.96
N TRP A 327 -18.79 -17.47 -1.27
CA TRP A 327 -18.32 -18.62 -0.47
C TRP A 327 -19.26 -19.01 0.69
N LEU A 328 -20.28 -18.19 0.98
CA LEU A 328 -21.38 -18.56 1.90
C LEU A 328 -22.38 -19.52 1.27
N SER A 329 -22.65 -19.39 -0.03
CA SER A 329 -23.57 -20.27 -0.79
C SER A 329 -22.85 -21.51 -1.28
N ASN A 330 -21.63 -21.33 -1.79
CA ASN A 330 -20.76 -22.39 -2.26
C ASN A 330 -19.31 -22.01 -1.97
N ALA A 331 -18.70 -22.69 -1.00
CA ALA A 331 -17.32 -22.45 -0.60
C ALA A 331 -16.28 -22.88 -1.64
N GLU A 332 -16.65 -23.66 -2.67
CA GLU A 332 -15.72 -24.01 -3.74
C GLU A 332 -15.27 -22.79 -4.54
N LEU A 333 -14.06 -22.87 -5.08
CA LEU A 333 -13.52 -21.86 -6.00
C LEU A 333 -14.48 -21.67 -7.19
N PRO A 334 -14.76 -20.43 -7.62
CA PRO A 334 -15.52 -20.20 -8.84
C PRO A 334 -14.89 -20.92 -10.04
N ASP A 335 -15.69 -21.62 -10.83
CA ASP A 335 -15.21 -22.35 -12.01
C ASP A 335 -14.31 -21.51 -12.92
N VAL A 336 -14.62 -20.22 -13.06
CA VAL A 336 -13.84 -19.32 -13.90
C VAL A 336 -12.42 -19.12 -13.37
N VAL A 337 -12.17 -19.14 -12.07
CA VAL A 337 -10.81 -18.90 -11.55
C VAL A 337 -9.91 -20.12 -11.69
N THR A 338 -10.46 -21.30 -12.02
CA THR A 338 -9.69 -22.55 -12.15
C THR A 338 -9.31 -22.86 -13.60
N ARG A 339 -9.84 -22.12 -14.58
CA ARG A 339 -9.62 -22.31 -16.02
C ARG A 339 -8.50 -21.41 -16.53
N GLU A 340 -7.52 -21.98 -17.21
CA GLU A 340 -6.39 -21.22 -17.78
C GLU A 340 -6.80 -20.26 -18.90
N ASN A 341 -7.85 -20.61 -19.65
CA ASN A 341 -8.34 -19.84 -20.78
C ASN A 341 -9.82 -19.48 -20.60
N ILE A 342 -10.22 -18.37 -21.23
CA ILE A 342 -11.60 -17.89 -21.26
C ILE A 342 -11.92 -17.32 -22.64
N THR A 343 -13.15 -17.52 -23.11
CA THR A 343 -13.65 -16.94 -24.35
C THR A 343 -14.57 -15.77 -24.07
N VAL A 344 -14.26 -14.60 -24.62
CA VAL A 344 -15.04 -13.36 -24.47
C VAL A 344 -15.23 -12.67 -25.82
N ASN A 345 -16.16 -11.71 -25.88
CA ASN A 345 -16.36 -10.87 -27.06
C ASN A 345 -15.44 -9.66 -26.96
N THR A 346 -14.42 -9.58 -27.80
CA THR A 346 -13.49 -8.45 -27.89
C THR A 346 -13.99 -7.42 -28.91
N PRO A 347 -13.43 -6.20 -28.95
CA PRO A 347 -13.72 -5.25 -30.01
C PRO A 347 -13.46 -5.81 -31.42
N GLU A 348 -12.54 -6.77 -31.55
CA GLU A 348 -12.20 -7.45 -32.81
C GLU A 348 -13.04 -8.72 -33.07
N GLY A 349 -13.99 -9.03 -32.18
CA GLY A 349 -14.86 -10.21 -32.26
C GLY A 349 -14.60 -11.23 -31.16
N ARG A 350 -15.29 -12.37 -31.23
CA ARG A 350 -15.19 -13.42 -30.20
C ARG A 350 -13.82 -14.09 -30.24
N LYS A 351 -13.11 -14.12 -29.10
CA LYS A 351 -11.73 -14.62 -29.00
C LYS A 351 -11.52 -15.41 -27.70
N GLU A 352 -10.75 -16.49 -27.80
CA GLU A 352 -10.19 -17.19 -26.64
C GLU A 352 -8.86 -16.55 -26.23
N MET A 353 -8.68 -16.33 -24.94
CA MET A 353 -7.49 -15.70 -24.37
C MET A 353 -7.13 -16.35 -23.02
N ALA A 354 -5.89 -16.11 -22.58
CA ALA A 354 -5.47 -16.44 -21.23
C ALA A 354 -6.40 -15.73 -20.23
N ASN A 355 -6.82 -16.45 -19.21
CA ASN A 355 -7.77 -15.96 -18.24
C ASN A 355 -7.05 -15.17 -17.14
N PRO A 356 -7.26 -13.85 -17.02
CA PRO A 356 -6.60 -13.02 -16.03
C PRO A 356 -7.07 -13.30 -14.58
N LEU A 357 -8.11 -14.11 -14.39
CA LEU A 357 -8.57 -14.59 -13.08
C LEU A 357 -7.85 -15.87 -12.61
N PHE A 358 -7.13 -16.55 -13.50
CA PHE A 358 -6.45 -17.81 -13.17
C PHE A 358 -5.27 -17.58 -12.22
N ALA A 359 -4.40 -16.63 -12.56
CA ALA A 359 -3.25 -16.21 -11.76
C ALA A 359 -2.76 -14.85 -12.28
N TYR A 360 -2.12 -14.06 -11.41
CA TYR A 360 -1.31 -12.94 -11.86
C TYR A 360 0.08 -13.44 -12.26
N ARG A 361 0.59 -12.97 -13.40
CA ARG A 361 1.93 -13.29 -13.91
C ARG A 361 2.81 -12.05 -13.78
N PHE A 362 3.88 -12.16 -13.02
CA PHE A 362 4.80 -11.05 -12.82
C PHE A 362 5.61 -10.79 -14.09
N HIS A 363 5.80 -9.52 -14.45
CA HIS A 363 6.48 -9.12 -15.68
C HIS A 363 8.00 -9.14 -15.52
N ALA A 364 8.52 -8.68 -14.38
CA ALA A 364 9.95 -8.63 -14.10
C ALA A 364 10.39 -9.79 -13.18
N VAL A 365 10.49 -11.00 -13.71
CA VAL A 365 11.07 -12.13 -12.94
C VAL A 365 12.59 -12.10 -13.06
N ASP A 366 13.29 -11.52 -12.08
CA ASP A 366 14.72 -11.79 -11.92
C ASP A 366 14.87 -13.21 -11.34
N ARG A 367 15.44 -14.12 -12.15
CA ARG A 367 15.68 -15.51 -11.76
C ARG A 367 16.55 -15.66 -10.50
N LYS A 368 17.27 -14.61 -10.06
CA LYS A 368 18.00 -14.59 -8.78
C LYS A 368 17.22 -13.95 -7.63
N ASN A 369 16.34 -12.98 -7.89
CA ASN A 369 15.77 -12.11 -6.85
C ASN A 369 14.23 -12.19 -6.71
N GLY A 370 13.54 -12.97 -7.54
CA GLY A 370 12.07 -13.02 -7.56
C GLY A 370 11.46 -11.95 -8.47
N PRO A 371 10.11 -11.80 -8.49
CA PRO A 371 9.39 -10.87 -9.35
C PRO A 371 9.53 -9.39 -8.96
N ALA A 372 10.35 -9.08 -7.96
CA ALA A 372 10.76 -7.72 -7.63
C ALA A 372 12.21 -7.75 -7.14
N PRO A 373 13.07 -6.80 -7.56
CA PRO A 373 14.42 -6.69 -7.01
C PRO A 373 14.30 -6.49 -5.50
N ASN A 374 14.81 -7.45 -4.73
CA ASN A 374 14.84 -7.52 -3.25
C ASN A 374 13.71 -8.31 -2.56
N ASN A 375 12.92 -9.14 -3.23
CA ASN A 375 11.82 -9.87 -2.58
C ASN A 375 12.00 -11.40 -2.63
N GLU A 376 12.80 -11.94 -1.71
CA GLU A 376 13.15 -13.37 -1.60
C GLU A 376 11.94 -14.31 -1.35
N GLU A 377 10.79 -13.75 -0.95
CA GLU A 377 9.57 -14.49 -0.56
C GLU A 377 8.72 -14.97 -1.77
N VAL A 378 8.92 -14.43 -2.98
CA VAL A 378 8.24 -14.91 -4.21
C VAL A 378 9.27 -15.42 -5.20
N LYS A 379 9.47 -16.73 -5.27
CA LYS A 379 10.40 -17.36 -6.24
C LYS A 379 9.70 -17.88 -7.51
N VAL A 380 8.40 -17.59 -7.63
CA VAL A 380 7.53 -18.15 -8.68
C VAL A 380 7.09 -17.05 -9.65
N PRO A 381 6.99 -17.35 -10.95
CA PRO A 381 6.68 -16.34 -11.98
C PRO A 381 5.21 -15.92 -12.00
N GLN A 382 4.36 -16.57 -11.20
CA GLN A 382 2.93 -16.31 -11.10
C GLN A 382 2.42 -16.66 -9.71
N THR A 383 1.26 -16.13 -9.34
CA THR A 383 0.58 -16.50 -8.10
C THR A 383 0.09 -17.94 -8.15
N LEU A 384 0.21 -18.66 -7.04
CA LEU A 384 -0.19 -20.06 -6.91
C LEU A 384 -1.28 -20.25 -5.86
N ARG A 385 -2.13 -21.26 -6.02
CA ARG A 385 -3.19 -21.64 -5.06
C ARG A 385 -3.02 -23.10 -4.67
N ARG A 386 -2.75 -23.35 -3.39
CA ARG A 386 -2.36 -24.64 -2.80
C ARG A 386 -1.37 -25.40 -3.69
N PRO A 387 -0.17 -24.87 -3.94
CA PRO A 387 0.75 -25.52 -4.86
C PRO A 387 1.07 -26.97 -4.46
N GLY A 388 1.07 -27.86 -5.44
CA GLY A 388 1.50 -29.25 -5.27
C GLY A 388 3.01 -29.40 -5.26
N THR A 389 3.49 -30.64 -5.16
CA THR A 389 4.92 -30.96 -5.27
C THR A 389 5.50 -30.67 -6.66
N ASP A 390 4.65 -30.50 -7.67
CA ASP A 390 4.99 -30.11 -9.04
C ASP A 390 5.17 -28.59 -9.20
N GLY A 391 4.90 -27.80 -8.16
CA GLY A 391 5.04 -26.33 -8.18
C GLY A 391 3.90 -25.60 -8.89
N ASN A 392 2.80 -26.29 -9.23
CA ASN A 392 1.61 -25.69 -9.85
C ASN A 392 0.46 -25.59 -8.87
N SER A 393 -0.48 -24.66 -9.11
CA SER A 393 -1.72 -24.56 -8.33
C SER A 393 -2.50 -25.87 -8.34
N ASN A 394 -2.95 -26.32 -7.17
CA ASN A 394 -3.81 -27.49 -7.02
C ASN A 394 -5.21 -27.07 -6.57
N HIS A 395 -6.05 -26.70 -7.54
CA HIS A 395 -7.42 -26.23 -7.28
C HIS A 395 -8.32 -27.32 -6.66
N THR A 396 -8.07 -28.61 -6.96
CA THR A 396 -8.78 -29.72 -6.31
C THR A 396 -8.45 -29.77 -4.82
N ALA A 397 -7.17 -29.64 -4.46
CA ALA A 397 -6.77 -29.55 -3.05
C ALA A 397 -7.37 -28.31 -2.39
N ALA A 398 -7.32 -27.14 -3.04
CA ALA A 398 -7.97 -25.93 -2.53
C ALA A 398 -9.47 -26.16 -2.23
N ASN A 399 -10.22 -26.75 -3.16
CA ASN A 399 -11.63 -27.09 -2.96
C ASN A 399 -11.85 -28.11 -1.84
N ASN A 400 -10.98 -29.11 -1.67
CA ASN A 400 -11.07 -30.07 -0.57
C ASN A 400 -10.92 -29.38 0.79
N PHE A 401 -10.03 -28.39 0.91
CA PHE A 401 -9.88 -27.60 2.14
C PHE A 401 -11.02 -26.61 2.33
N LEU A 402 -11.53 -26.00 1.27
CA LEU A 402 -12.68 -25.09 1.32
C LEU A 402 -13.98 -25.82 1.68
N SER A 403 -14.21 -27.03 1.17
CA SER A 403 -15.41 -27.81 1.47
C SER A 403 -15.43 -28.34 2.91
N GLN A 404 -14.26 -28.64 3.49
CA GLN A 404 -14.13 -28.94 4.92
C GLN A 404 -14.46 -27.74 5.82
N ARG A 405 -14.58 -26.55 5.25
CA ARG A 405 -14.94 -25.33 5.95
C ARG A 405 -16.44 -25.05 5.94
N GLN A 406 -17.31 -26.04 5.73
CA GLN A 406 -18.75 -25.92 5.98
C GLN A 406 -19.13 -25.26 7.33
N PRO A 407 -18.36 -25.41 8.42
CA PRO A 407 -18.59 -24.62 9.64
C PRO A 407 -18.51 -23.11 9.43
N LEU A 408 -17.85 -22.58 8.40
CA LEU A 408 -17.76 -21.13 8.14
C LEU A 408 -19.10 -20.50 7.78
N CYS A 409 -19.99 -21.20 7.06
CA CYS A 409 -21.32 -20.66 6.76
C CYS A 409 -22.16 -20.53 8.04
N VAL A 410 -22.08 -21.54 8.91
CA VAL A 410 -22.74 -21.57 10.23
C VAL A 410 -22.09 -20.59 11.22
N MET A 411 -20.77 -20.46 11.20
CA MET A 411 -20.04 -19.45 11.98
C MET A 411 -20.44 -18.05 11.51
N THR A 412 -20.49 -17.81 10.19
CA THR A 412 -20.93 -16.53 9.63
C THR A 412 -22.37 -16.23 10.02
N GLU A 413 -23.26 -17.25 10.03
CA GLU A 413 -24.61 -17.11 10.55
C GLU A 413 -24.63 -16.63 12.00
N ASN A 414 -23.98 -17.39 12.87
CA ASN A 414 -23.90 -17.09 14.29
C ASN A 414 -23.28 -15.71 14.50
N ARG A 415 -22.30 -15.30 13.68
CA ARG A 415 -21.68 -13.98 13.77
C ARG A 415 -22.63 -12.86 13.33
N LEU A 416 -23.32 -13.01 12.19
CA LEU A 416 -24.28 -12.02 11.70
C LEU A 416 -25.49 -11.85 12.64
N ARG A 417 -25.89 -12.90 13.36
CA ARG A 417 -27.01 -12.87 14.32
C ARG A 417 -26.60 -12.41 15.72
N MET A 418 -25.41 -12.79 16.20
CA MET A 418 -25.01 -12.61 17.61
C MET A 418 -24.16 -11.35 17.84
N SER A 419 -23.29 -10.95 16.90
CA SER A 419 -22.40 -9.80 17.08
C SER A 419 -23.17 -8.51 16.76
N ARG A 420 -23.78 -7.89 17.77
CA ARG A 420 -24.57 -6.65 17.61
C ARG A 420 -23.72 -5.39 17.65
N LEU A 421 -22.54 -5.44 18.26
CA LEU A 421 -21.60 -4.32 18.35
C LEU A 421 -20.60 -4.37 17.20
N TYR A 422 -20.32 -3.22 16.57
CA TYR A 422 -19.40 -3.16 15.44
C TYR A 422 -18.00 -3.66 15.79
N ASN A 423 -17.43 -3.20 16.91
CA ASN A 423 -16.04 -3.54 17.26
C ASN A 423 -15.86 -5.05 17.44
N GLU A 424 -16.84 -5.74 18.01
CA GLU A 424 -16.85 -7.21 18.16
C GLU A 424 -16.97 -7.93 16.80
N PHE A 425 -17.68 -7.33 15.85
CA PHE A 425 -17.82 -7.85 14.49
C PHE A 425 -16.56 -7.62 13.64
N ALA A 426 -15.92 -6.46 13.78
CA ALA A 426 -14.93 -5.95 12.84
C ALA A 426 -13.53 -6.51 13.03
N ARG A 427 -13.05 -6.66 14.28
CA ARG A 427 -11.64 -6.96 14.56
C ARG A 427 -11.43 -8.28 15.28
N MET A 428 -10.21 -8.82 15.17
CA MET A 428 -9.69 -9.90 16.01
C MET A 428 -9.00 -9.35 17.28
N PRO A 429 -9.57 -9.56 18.49
CA PRO A 429 -8.96 -9.15 19.76
C PRO A 429 -7.60 -9.77 20.05
N SER A 430 -7.37 -11.01 19.60
CA SER A 430 -6.10 -11.73 19.78
C SER A 430 -5.89 -12.79 18.69
N PRO A 431 -4.67 -12.96 18.15
CA PRO A 431 -4.36 -14.02 17.19
C PRO A 431 -4.44 -15.44 17.78
N PHE A 432 -4.66 -15.58 19.09
CA PHE A 432 -4.66 -16.86 19.81
C PHE A 432 -6.01 -17.27 20.40
N ASP A 433 -7.09 -16.54 20.13
CA ASP A 433 -8.43 -16.98 20.53
C ASP A 433 -9.16 -17.66 19.35
N PRO A 434 -9.16 -19.00 19.26
CA PRO A 434 -9.87 -19.73 18.21
C PRO A 434 -11.39 -19.66 18.35
N PHE A 435 -11.91 -19.11 19.46
CA PHE A 435 -13.33 -18.90 19.70
C PHE A 435 -13.78 -17.48 19.32
N ASP A 436 -12.85 -16.60 18.98
CA ASP A 436 -13.15 -15.20 18.66
C ASP A 436 -13.98 -15.05 17.38
N SER A 437 -14.79 -13.99 17.38
CA SER A 437 -16.11 -14.02 16.76
C SER A 437 -16.36 -12.99 15.66
N ASN A 438 -15.29 -12.60 14.98
CA ASN A 438 -15.28 -11.49 14.04
C ASN A 438 -15.15 -11.93 12.58
N ILE A 439 -15.39 -10.97 11.69
CA ILE A 439 -15.36 -11.16 10.24
C ILE A 439 -13.94 -11.44 9.70
N GLU A 440 -12.89 -10.97 10.39
CA GLU A 440 -11.49 -11.17 10.00
C GLU A 440 -11.03 -12.64 10.20
N VAL A 441 -11.52 -13.33 11.23
CA VAL A 441 -11.31 -14.78 11.42
C VAL A 441 -11.82 -15.58 10.21
N LEU A 442 -13.03 -15.24 9.74
CA LEU A 442 -13.66 -15.89 8.58
C LEU A 442 -12.86 -15.62 7.30
N HIS A 443 -12.45 -14.36 7.11
CA HIS A 443 -11.54 -13.95 6.03
C HIS A 443 -10.23 -14.76 6.04
N ASN A 444 -9.55 -14.85 7.19
CA ASN A 444 -8.29 -15.58 7.32
C ASN A 444 -8.47 -17.08 7.03
N ALA A 445 -9.61 -17.66 7.40
CA ALA A 445 -9.92 -19.05 7.11
C ALA A 445 -10.02 -19.32 5.60
N ILE A 446 -10.61 -18.41 4.82
CA ILE A 446 -10.73 -18.55 3.37
C ILE A 446 -9.37 -18.37 2.69
N HIS A 447 -8.58 -17.36 3.05
CA HIS A 447 -7.21 -17.19 2.53
C HIS A 447 -6.36 -18.46 2.74
N ASN A 448 -6.39 -19.01 3.96
CA ASN A 448 -5.63 -20.22 4.29
C ASN A 448 -6.16 -21.48 3.58
N ALA A 449 -7.48 -21.60 3.39
CA ALA A 449 -8.08 -22.75 2.72
C ALA A 449 -7.76 -22.73 1.22
N ALA A 450 -7.97 -21.59 0.55
CA ALA A 450 -7.73 -21.44 -0.88
C ALA A 450 -6.23 -21.36 -1.24
N GLY A 451 -5.43 -20.70 -0.41
CA GLY A 451 -4.01 -20.46 -0.66
C GLY A 451 -3.12 -21.62 -0.23
N GLY A 452 -3.22 -22.09 1.02
CA GLY A 452 -2.31 -23.11 1.56
C GLY A 452 -0.82 -22.76 1.51
N GLU A 453 0.02 -23.68 2.00
CA GLU A 453 1.47 -23.47 2.09
C GLU A 453 2.08 -23.21 0.71
N GLY A 454 2.98 -22.21 0.62
CA GLY A 454 3.65 -21.82 -0.62
C GLY A 454 2.85 -20.88 -1.54
N SER A 455 1.64 -20.47 -1.15
CA SER A 455 0.82 -19.52 -1.91
C SER A 455 0.94 -18.10 -1.40
N GLN A 456 1.00 -17.15 -2.34
CA GLN A 456 0.96 -15.71 -2.08
C GLN A 456 -0.33 -15.30 -1.35
N LEU A 457 -1.45 -15.98 -1.63
CA LEU A 457 -2.78 -15.74 -1.04
C LEU A 457 -2.80 -15.93 0.49
N THR A 458 -1.82 -16.63 1.06
CA THR A 458 -1.73 -16.84 2.52
C THR A 458 -0.92 -15.77 3.26
N THR A 459 -0.35 -14.81 2.54
CA THR A 459 0.55 -13.81 3.11
C THR A 459 -0.03 -12.42 2.91
N THR A 460 -0.10 -11.61 3.97
CA THR A 460 -0.66 -10.25 3.88
C THR A 460 0.10 -9.37 2.89
N LYS A 461 1.41 -9.60 2.72
CA LYS A 461 2.26 -8.86 1.77
C LYS A 461 1.95 -9.17 0.31
N PHE A 462 1.50 -10.38 -0.03
CA PHE A 462 1.35 -10.80 -1.42
C PHE A 462 -0.05 -11.26 -1.82
N ALA A 463 -0.99 -11.36 -0.88
CA ALA A 463 -2.29 -11.96 -1.16
C ALA A 463 -3.05 -11.21 -2.26
N ALA A 464 -2.94 -9.87 -2.30
CA ALA A 464 -3.59 -9.04 -3.29
C ALA A 464 -3.09 -9.23 -4.74
N PHE A 465 -1.93 -9.88 -4.93
CA PHE A 465 -1.49 -10.25 -6.27
C PHE A 465 -2.37 -11.35 -6.86
N ASP A 466 -2.91 -12.29 -6.08
CA ASP A 466 -3.78 -13.32 -6.65
C ASP A 466 -5.16 -12.72 -6.99
N PRO A 467 -5.66 -12.84 -8.24
CA PRO A 467 -6.96 -12.28 -8.63
C PRO A 467 -8.15 -12.75 -7.76
N LEU A 468 -8.04 -13.91 -7.10
CA LEU A 468 -9.05 -14.42 -6.17
C LEU A 468 -9.24 -13.52 -4.95
N PHE A 469 -8.20 -12.78 -4.54
CA PHE A 469 -8.25 -11.83 -3.43
C PHE A 469 -9.40 -10.83 -3.59
N TRP A 470 -9.53 -10.23 -4.77
CA TRP A 470 -10.52 -9.19 -5.04
C TRP A 470 -11.95 -9.74 -4.98
N LEU A 471 -12.17 -10.96 -5.50
CA LEU A 471 -13.48 -11.63 -5.42
C LEU A 471 -13.85 -12.02 -3.99
N HIS A 472 -12.86 -12.49 -3.21
CA HIS A 472 -13.02 -12.84 -1.81
C HIS A 472 -13.39 -11.61 -0.96
N HIS A 473 -12.62 -10.53 -1.08
CA HIS A 473 -12.84 -9.28 -0.36
C HIS A 473 -14.14 -8.58 -0.78
N ALA A 474 -14.55 -8.68 -2.06
CA ALA A 474 -15.86 -8.18 -2.49
C ALA A 474 -17.03 -8.90 -1.80
N ASN A 475 -16.88 -10.18 -1.48
CA ASN A 475 -17.89 -10.91 -0.68
C ASN A 475 -17.76 -10.61 0.82
N LEU A 476 -16.56 -10.36 1.33
CA LEU A 476 -16.35 -9.90 2.70
C LEU A 476 -17.05 -8.55 2.94
N ASP A 477 -16.91 -7.62 2.01
CA ASP A 477 -17.62 -6.33 2.02
C ASP A 477 -19.14 -6.50 1.95
N ARG A 478 -19.62 -7.52 1.21
CA ARG A 478 -21.03 -7.90 1.16
C ARG A 478 -21.54 -8.43 2.51
N VAL A 479 -20.73 -9.23 3.20
CA VAL A 479 -21.04 -9.70 4.57
C VAL A 479 -21.11 -8.52 5.53
N PHE A 480 -20.20 -7.55 5.41
CA PHE A 480 -20.27 -6.31 6.18
C PHE A 480 -21.55 -5.51 5.87
N ALA A 481 -21.95 -5.37 4.60
CA ALA A 481 -23.21 -4.74 4.23
C ALA A 481 -24.44 -5.45 4.84
N PHE A 482 -24.46 -6.80 4.86
CA PHE A 482 -25.51 -7.56 5.57
C PHE A 482 -25.54 -7.21 7.06
N TRP A 483 -24.36 -7.19 7.71
CA TRP A 483 -24.26 -6.84 9.11
C TRP A 483 -24.80 -5.43 9.40
N GLN A 484 -24.48 -4.45 8.56
CA GLN A 484 -24.97 -3.07 8.70
C GLN A 484 -26.49 -3.00 8.54
N VAL A 485 -27.09 -3.77 7.62
CA VAL A 485 -28.56 -3.87 7.49
C VAL A 485 -29.19 -4.48 8.73
N LEU A 486 -28.58 -5.53 9.30
CA LEU A 486 -29.09 -6.23 10.48
C LEU A 486 -28.93 -5.40 11.76
N ASN A 487 -27.91 -4.55 11.84
CA ASN A 487 -27.53 -3.77 13.03
C ASN A 487 -27.47 -2.25 12.74
N PRO A 488 -28.57 -1.62 12.28
CA PRO A 488 -28.56 -0.25 11.73
C PRO A 488 -28.22 0.85 12.75
N THR A 489 -28.29 0.56 14.05
CA THR A 489 -27.97 1.50 15.14
C THR A 489 -26.56 1.31 15.69
N SER A 490 -25.87 0.25 15.26
CA SER A 490 -24.53 -0.08 15.73
C SER A 490 -23.51 0.62 14.85
N MET A 491 -22.59 1.34 15.48
CA MET A 491 -21.50 2.05 14.80
C MET A 491 -20.16 1.70 15.43
N MET A 492 -19.09 1.98 14.69
CA MET A 492 -17.73 1.93 15.19
C MET A 492 -17.58 2.84 16.40
N VAL A 493 -17.10 2.26 17.50
CA VAL A 493 -16.72 2.99 18.71
C VAL A 493 -15.21 3.13 18.70
N GLU A 494 -14.73 4.33 19.01
CA GLU A 494 -13.30 4.59 19.05
C GLU A 494 -12.61 3.69 20.09
N GLU A 495 -11.48 3.09 19.71
CA GLU A 495 -10.67 2.28 20.59
C GLU A 495 -9.18 2.31 20.19
N LYS A 496 -8.34 1.84 21.11
CA LYS A 496 -6.90 1.78 20.90
C LYS A 496 -6.54 0.53 20.10
N GLU A 497 -5.93 0.73 18.94
CA GLU A 497 -5.42 -0.34 18.08
C GLU A 497 -4.17 -1.00 18.66
N ARG A 498 -3.77 -2.13 18.08
CA ARG A 498 -2.53 -2.82 18.46
C ARG A 498 -1.29 -1.93 18.34
N SER A 499 -1.26 -1.04 17.35
CA SER A 499 -0.21 -0.03 17.17
C SER A 499 -0.12 0.99 18.31
N GLY A 500 -1.12 1.01 19.19
CA GLY A 500 -1.26 1.97 20.27
C GLY A 500 -1.95 3.27 19.89
N GLU A 501 -2.34 3.45 18.62
CA GLU A 501 -3.08 4.62 18.15
C GLU A 501 -4.59 4.46 18.37
N LEU A 502 -5.32 5.57 18.53
CA LEU A 502 -6.78 5.53 18.55
C LEU A 502 -7.30 5.41 17.12
N ALA A 503 -8.15 4.42 16.89
CA ALA A 503 -8.90 4.27 15.66
C ALA A 503 -10.39 4.49 15.91
N GLY A 504 -11.05 5.14 14.96
CA GLY A 504 -12.47 5.46 15.00
C GLY A 504 -13.00 5.88 13.63
N LEU A 505 -14.20 6.44 13.62
CA LEU A 505 -14.89 6.82 12.38
C LEU A 505 -14.09 7.84 11.54
N ASP A 506 -13.31 8.70 12.18
CA ASP A 506 -12.57 9.78 11.53
C ASP A 506 -11.09 9.44 11.30
N THR A 507 -10.67 8.21 11.60
CA THR A 507 -9.31 7.75 11.30
C THR A 507 -9.08 7.70 9.79
N GLY A 508 -7.99 8.33 9.36
CA GLY A 508 -7.58 8.35 7.97
C GLY A 508 -7.15 6.98 7.46
N LEU A 509 -7.83 6.48 6.44
CA LEU A 509 -7.60 5.22 5.76
C LEU A 509 -6.51 5.42 4.70
N LYS A 510 -5.24 5.40 5.12
CA LYS A 510 -4.11 5.50 4.19
C LYS A 510 -4.03 4.28 3.26
N PRO A 511 -3.58 4.42 2.00
CA PRO A 511 -3.11 5.66 1.36
C PRO A 511 -4.22 6.37 0.56
N PHE A 512 -5.49 6.12 0.87
CA PHE A 512 -6.61 6.58 0.05
C PHE A 512 -6.93 8.06 0.34
N LEU A 513 -6.73 8.91 -0.65
CA LEU A 513 -7.18 10.30 -0.66
C LEU A 513 -8.51 10.45 -1.39
N ARG A 514 -9.31 11.41 -0.93
CA ARG A 514 -10.45 11.96 -1.64
C ARG A 514 -10.00 13.04 -2.62
N GLN A 515 -10.92 13.52 -3.46
CA GLN A 515 -10.65 14.58 -4.44
C GLN A 515 -10.15 15.90 -3.81
N ASP A 516 -10.59 16.20 -2.59
CA ASP A 516 -10.14 17.36 -1.82
C ASP A 516 -8.78 17.15 -1.13
N ARG A 517 -8.08 16.05 -1.42
CA ARG A 517 -6.76 15.69 -0.88
C ARG A 517 -6.76 15.40 0.63
N GLU A 518 -7.94 15.21 1.21
CA GLU A 518 -8.09 14.64 2.55
C GLU A 518 -8.12 13.11 2.49
N LEU A 519 -7.69 12.45 3.56
CA LEU A 519 -7.79 10.98 3.65
C LEU A 519 -9.26 10.55 3.68
N TRP A 520 -9.55 9.44 3.01
CA TRP A 520 -10.79 8.71 3.26
C TRP A 520 -10.84 8.29 4.73
N THR A 521 -12.02 8.28 5.32
CA THR A 521 -12.24 7.82 6.69
C THR A 521 -13.32 6.75 6.75
N SER A 522 -13.34 5.99 7.84
CA SER A 522 -14.40 4.99 8.11
C SER A 522 -15.80 5.59 8.07
N ARG A 523 -15.96 6.88 8.42
CA ARG A 523 -17.23 7.62 8.33
C ARG A 523 -17.75 7.69 6.91
N GLN A 524 -16.87 7.98 5.95
CA GLN A 524 -17.25 8.13 4.55
C GLN A 524 -17.38 6.75 3.88
N ALA A 525 -16.59 5.77 4.32
CA ALA A 525 -16.71 4.38 3.89
C ALA A 525 -17.95 3.66 4.47
N TRP A 526 -18.62 4.24 5.47
CA TRP A 526 -19.70 3.58 6.19
C TRP A 526 -20.88 3.25 5.29
N ASP A 527 -21.36 4.22 4.50
CA ASP A 527 -22.42 4.01 3.54
C ASP A 527 -21.84 3.59 2.18
N TRP A 528 -21.87 2.29 1.90
CA TRP A 528 -21.36 1.75 0.64
C TRP A 528 -22.16 2.23 -0.58
N LYS A 529 -23.43 2.63 -0.41
CA LYS A 529 -24.24 3.14 -1.53
C LYS A 529 -23.74 4.50 -1.99
N ALA A 530 -23.31 5.34 -1.05
CA ALA A 530 -22.67 6.62 -1.35
C ALA A 530 -21.33 6.45 -2.11
N LEU A 531 -20.73 5.24 -2.10
CA LEU A 531 -19.55 4.91 -2.89
C LEU A 531 -19.89 4.47 -4.33
N GLY A 532 -21.17 4.40 -4.69
CA GLY A 532 -21.64 4.14 -6.06
C GLY A 532 -21.86 2.66 -6.40
N TYR A 533 -22.00 1.78 -5.40
CA TYR A 533 -22.34 0.37 -5.62
C TYR A 533 -23.34 -0.16 -4.59
N THR A 534 -23.98 -1.29 -4.91
CA THR A 534 -24.82 -2.06 -3.96
C THR A 534 -24.75 -3.55 -4.27
N TYR A 535 -25.57 -4.34 -3.58
CA TYR A 535 -25.70 -5.79 -3.77
C TYR A 535 -27.14 -6.17 -4.08
N ALA A 536 -27.37 -7.30 -4.75
CA ALA A 536 -28.72 -7.83 -4.94
C ALA A 536 -29.31 -8.35 -3.61
N GLY A 537 -30.63 -8.24 -3.45
CA GLY A 537 -31.36 -8.70 -2.26
C GLY A 537 -31.84 -7.54 -1.37
N PRO A 538 -31.66 -7.59 -0.04
CA PRO A 538 -32.25 -6.62 0.91
C PRO A 538 -31.66 -5.19 0.83
N PHE A 539 -30.71 -4.96 -0.08
CA PHE A 539 -29.92 -3.74 -0.15
C PHE A 539 -30.50 -2.68 -1.09
N GLY A 540 -31.61 -2.95 -1.77
CA GLY A 540 -32.33 -1.96 -2.60
C GLY A 540 -32.93 -0.81 -1.77
N GLU A 541 -33.25 0.30 -2.44
CA GLU A 541 -34.05 1.38 -1.85
C GLU A 541 -35.55 1.14 -2.03
N ASN A 542 -36.34 1.67 -1.09
CA ASN A 542 -37.81 1.66 -0.94
C ASN A 542 -38.39 0.79 0.18
N ASN A 543 -37.57 0.08 0.96
CA ASN A 543 -38.04 -0.70 2.10
C ASN A 543 -37.72 0.01 3.42
N GLN A 544 -38.69 0.10 4.32
CA GLN A 544 -38.44 0.57 5.70
C GLN A 544 -37.34 -0.30 6.35
N THR A 545 -36.60 0.24 7.32
CA THR A 545 -35.49 -0.48 7.98
C THR A 545 -35.90 -1.88 8.46
N THR A 546 -37.12 -2.03 9.00
CA THR A 546 -37.70 -3.32 9.42
C THR A 546 -37.90 -4.30 8.26
N GLU A 547 -38.33 -3.82 7.09
CA GLU A 547 -38.52 -4.63 5.89
C GLU A 547 -37.18 -5.09 5.30
N ARG A 548 -36.17 -4.21 5.28
CA ARG A 548 -34.81 -4.58 4.86
C ARG A 548 -34.21 -5.64 5.77
N GLN A 549 -34.35 -5.49 7.09
CA GLN A 549 -33.92 -6.50 8.05
C GLN A 549 -34.66 -7.83 7.87
N THR A 550 -35.97 -7.79 7.64
CA THR A 550 -36.78 -8.99 7.41
C THR A 550 -36.36 -9.70 6.13
N MET A 551 -36.15 -8.94 5.05
CA MET A 551 -35.66 -9.48 3.78
C MET A 551 -34.24 -10.02 3.91
N ALA A 552 -33.36 -9.37 4.67
CA ALA A 552 -32.01 -9.85 4.92
C ALA A 552 -32.03 -11.17 5.69
N ARG A 553 -32.79 -11.25 6.80
CA ARG A 553 -32.96 -12.49 7.56
C ARG A 553 -33.53 -13.60 6.68
N LYS A 554 -34.59 -13.33 5.92
CA LYS A 554 -35.20 -14.31 5.02
C LYS A 554 -34.26 -14.78 3.93
N MET A 555 -33.55 -13.86 3.27
CA MET A 555 -32.59 -14.20 2.22
C MET A 555 -31.50 -15.08 2.79
N LEU A 556 -30.97 -14.71 3.95
CA LEU A 556 -29.92 -15.48 4.55
C LEU A 556 -30.44 -16.85 5.03
N GLU A 557 -31.65 -16.91 5.59
CA GLU A 557 -32.32 -18.16 5.99
C GLU A 557 -32.54 -19.09 4.80
N GLN A 558 -33.06 -18.58 3.69
CA GLN A 558 -33.41 -19.41 2.54
C GLN A 558 -32.20 -19.81 1.68
N ARG A 559 -31.22 -18.92 1.55
CA ARG A 559 -30.08 -19.12 0.64
C ARG A 559 -28.93 -19.84 1.32
N TYR A 560 -28.70 -19.53 2.60
CA TYR A 560 -27.55 -20.02 3.32
C TYR A 560 -27.96 -20.99 4.43
N TRP A 561 -29.02 -20.74 5.20
CA TRP A 561 -29.20 -21.44 6.49
C TRP A 561 -30.17 -22.62 6.50
N SER A 562 -31.18 -22.65 5.64
CA SER A 562 -32.13 -23.79 5.51
C SER A 562 -31.47 -25.05 4.95
N LYS A 563 -30.25 -24.95 4.42
CA LYS A 563 -29.43 -26.10 4.02
C LYS A 563 -28.78 -26.82 5.20
N PHE A 564 -28.74 -26.19 6.38
CA PHE A 564 -28.00 -26.68 7.55
C PHE A 564 -28.90 -26.99 8.76
N SER A 565 -30.20 -26.66 8.71
CA SER A 565 -31.15 -26.85 9.82
C SER A 565 -31.56 -28.31 10.06
N ASP A 566 -31.32 -29.22 9.10
CA ASP A 566 -31.82 -30.59 9.21
C ASP A 566 -30.81 -31.58 9.82
N GLU A 567 -29.53 -31.21 9.99
CA GLU A 567 -28.52 -32.17 10.50
C GLU A 567 -27.73 -31.73 11.75
N HIS A 568 -27.72 -30.46 12.16
CA HIS A 568 -26.85 -30.02 13.26
C HIS A 568 -27.49 -29.04 14.25
N VAL A 569 -28.68 -29.38 14.76
CA VAL A 569 -29.12 -28.86 16.07
C VAL A 569 -28.35 -29.62 17.16
N VAL A 570 -27.08 -29.30 17.34
CA VAL A 570 -26.43 -29.53 18.63
C VAL A 570 -26.70 -28.29 19.46
N GLN A 571 -27.53 -28.47 20.49
CA GLN A 571 -27.75 -27.47 21.53
C GLN A 571 -26.40 -27.00 22.07
N ILE A 572 -26.18 -25.69 22.07
CA ILE A 572 -25.25 -25.01 22.98
C ILE A 572 -26.03 -23.89 23.65
#